data_AF-A0A381UVH1-F1
#
_entry.id   AF-A0A381UVH1-F1
#
_cell.length_a   1.000
_cell.length_b   1.000
_cell.length_c   1.000
_cell.angle_alpha   90.00
_cell.angle_beta   90.00
_cell.angle_gamma   90.00
#
_symmetry.space_group_name_H-M   'P 1'
#
loop_
_entity.id
_entity.type
_entity.pdbx_description
1 polymer ?
#
loop_
_entity_poly.entity_id
_entity_poly.type
_entity_poly.pdbx_seq_one_letter_code
_entity_poly.pdbx_strand_id
1 'polypeptide(L)'
;VNPRSMKTTPKSRLSPYYCTVIAFFIIFFNVYSQAQQTSGLPENWPNWAYGYLEPLTEGDRIAPPCPASAKPLDCAYRSPPATDDDGLKFSLPETSFSFTASEADYDYGPADWYPDDHPLMPSVVEQGRQEEKIRACSLCHYPNGQGKMENGHVAGLPYSYILAQLEIFSKGDRRSADPRKANTNEMAMIAKSMTDEEKQAVARYFSSVNFKPLVNVIETTRAPQVRMTTNGLMLPIEDMPFVPLGNRIIEVPKNPQRTAIMRDPKGMFISYVPIGSLEKGKLLVETSNNKTIQCGICHGPDQTGLADIPSIAGRTASYTMRQLWDIKQGTRKSPIMVPIVTNLDADDMLSISAYLASLPP
;
A
#
# COMPACT_ATOMS: atom_id res chain seq x y z
N VAL A 1 -70.13 57.60 40.78
CA VAL A 1 -70.11 56.79 39.53
C VAL A 1 -68.83 55.95 39.56
N ASN A 2 -68.96 54.63 39.66
CA ASN A 2 -67.88 53.62 39.60
C ASN A 2 -67.11 53.72 38.25
N PRO A 3 -65.87 53.21 38.06
CA PRO A 3 -65.28 52.05 38.75
C PRO A 3 -63.74 52.04 39.02
N ARG A 4 -63.31 50.95 39.71
CA ARG A 4 -61.97 50.27 39.79
C ARG A 4 -60.94 50.66 40.88
N SER A 5 -61.14 50.03 42.07
CA SER A 5 -60.22 49.19 42.90
C SER A 5 -58.68 49.32 42.69
N MET A 6 -57.91 49.95 43.60
CA MET A 6 -57.19 49.42 44.80
C MET A 6 -56.13 48.32 44.55
N LYS A 7 -54.82 48.65 44.62
CA LYS A 7 -53.81 48.42 45.72
C LYS A 7 -53.49 46.92 45.95
N THR A 8 -52.28 46.39 46.23
CA THR A 8 -50.85 46.77 46.32
C THR A 8 -50.11 45.44 46.61
N THR A 9 -48.85 45.23 46.17
CA THR A 9 -47.83 44.48 46.96
C THR A 9 -46.42 44.62 46.34
N PRO A 10 -45.32 44.56 47.13
CA PRO A 10 -44.00 45.05 46.71
C PRO A 10 -42.91 43.97 46.53
N LYS A 11 -41.90 44.37 45.73
CA LYS A 11 -40.47 43.97 45.66
C LYS A 11 -39.98 42.76 46.46
N SER A 12 -39.24 41.87 45.78
CA SER A 12 -37.92 41.42 46.24
C SER A 12 -37.02 40.98 45.07
N ARG A 13 -35.76 41.45 45.12
CA ARG A 13 -34.64 41.03 44.26
C ARG A 13 -34.05 39.74 44.84
N LEU A 14 -33.62 38.81 43.99
CA LEU A 14 -32.70 37.73 44.38
C LEU A 14 -31.59 37.54 43.35
N SER A 15 -30.45 37.15 43.91
CA SER A 15 -29.06 37.16 43.47
C SER A 15 -28.67 35.93 42.60
N PRO A 16 -27.44 35.87 42.06
CA PRO A 16 -27.04 35.03 40.94
C PRO A 16 -26.48 33.67 41.38
N TYR A 17 -26.92 32.60 40.73
CA TYR A 17 -26.21 31.31 40.70
C TYR A 17 -26.46 30.64 39.36
N TYR A 18 -25.80 31.14 38.32
CA TYR A 18 -25.60 30.42 37.04
C TYR A 18 -24.11 30.24 36.85
N CYS A 19 -23.55 29.13 37.34
CA CYS A 19 -22.25 28.64 36.89
C CYS A 19 -22.02 27.20 37.36
N THR A 20 -22.81 26.27 36.82
CA THR A 20 -22.42 24.85 36.76
C THR A 20 -23.25 24.20 35.66
N VAL A 21 -22.69 23.23 34.96
CA VAL A 21 -23.26 22.47 33.82
C VAL A 21 -23.00 23.08 32.42
N ILE A 22 -21.74 23.31 32.06
CA ILE A 22 -21.26 23.11 30.68
C ILE A 22 -19.87 22.46 30.76
N ALA A 23 -19.82 21.17 31.09
CA ALA A 23 -18.58 20.40 31.09
C ALA A 23 -18.85 18.91 30.87
N PHE A 24 -19.72 18.54 29.91
CA PHE A 24 -19.94 17.12 29.57
C PHE A 24 -20.36 16.88 28.11
N PHE A 25 -20.00 17.78 27.18
CA PHE A 25 -20.37 17.62 25.76
C PHE A 25 -19.21 17.70 24.75
N ILE A 26 -17.95 17.55 25.20
CA ILE A 26 -16.77 17.56 24.31
C ILE A 26 -15.80 16.43 24.69
N ILE A 27 -16.26 15.18 24.82
CA ILE A 27 -15.37 14.00 24.91
C ILE A 27 -15.87 12.80 24.05
N PHE A 28 -16.99 12.92 23.33
CA PHE A 28 -17.55 11.79 22.54
C PHE A 28 -17.46 11.93 21.01
N PHE A 29 -16.75 12.92 20.48
CA PHE A 29 -16.68 13.16 19.02
C PHE A 29 -15.47 12.56 18.29
N ASN A 30 -14.56 11.84 18.98
CA ASN A 30 -13.32 11.36 18.35
C ASN A 30 -13.11 9.84 18.31
N VAL A 31 -14.12 9.04 18.72
CA VAL A 31 -14.05 7.56 18.63
C VAL A 31 -15.01 7.01 17.57
N TYR A 32 -15.94 7.84 17.05
CA TYR A 32 -16.93 7.41 16.05
C TYR A 32 -16.42 7.40 14.60
N SER A 33 -15.24 7.95 14.29
CA SER A 33 -14.79 8.11 12.90
C SER A 33 -14.07 6.88 12.30
N GLN A 34 -13.75 5.84 13.08
CA GLN A 34 -13.12 4.62 12.55
C GLN A 34 -14.07 3.42 12.45
N ALA A 35 -15.20 3.44 13.16
CA ALA A 35 -16.14 2.32 13.20
C ALA A 35 -17.17 2.31 12.03
N GLN A 36 -17.17 3.32 11.17
CA GLN A 36 -18.17 3.47 10.09
C GLN A 36 -17.75 2.87 8.74
N GLN A 37 -16.63 2.14 8.69
CA GLN A 37 -16.05 1.66 7.42
C GLN A 37 -16.35 0.19 7.07
N THR A 38 -17.25 -0.47 7.81
CA THR A 38 -17.60 -1.89 7.58
C THR A 38 -18.91 -2.11 6.82
N SER A 39 -19.72 -1.06 6.61
CA SER A 39 -20.95 -1.13 5.82
C SER A 39 -20.86 -0.22 4.60
N GLY A 40 -20.59 -0.81 3.42
CA GLY A 40 -20.79 -0.10 2.14
C GLY A 40 -19.62 -0.04 1.16
N LEU A 41 -18.71 -1.02 1.14
CA LEU A 41 -17.81 -1.14 0.00
C LEU A 41 -18.65 -1.47 -1.27
N PRO A 42 -18.45 -0.77 -2.39
CA PRO A 42 -19.14 -1.06 -3.66
C PRO A 42 -19.02 -2.53 -4.06
N GLU A 43 -20.04 -3.06 -4.75
CA GLU A 43 -20.10 -4.45 -5.24
C GLU A 43 -18.89 -4.85 -6.13
N ASN A 44 -18.23 -3.87 -6.76
CA ASN A 44 -17.05 -4.04 -7.59
C ASN A 44 -15.73 -3.61 -6.89
N TRP A 45 -15.67 -3.67 -5.56
CA TRP A 45 -14.44 -3.35 -4.84
C TRP A 45 -13.32 -4.36 -5.18
N PRO A 46 -12.12 -3.90 -5.57
CA PRO A 46 -11.04 -4.79 -6.00
C PRO A 46 -10.30 -5.39 -4.79
N ASN A 47 -11.01 -6.18 -3.98
CA ASN A 47 -10.47 -6.83 -2.76
C ASN A 47 -9.13 -7.52 -3.04
N TRP A 48 -9.03 -8.20 -4.20
CA TRP A 48 -7.85 -8.95 -4.61
C TRP A 48 -6.60 -8.06 -4.67
N ALA A 49 -6.74 -6.79 -5.07
CA ALA A 49 -5.62 -5.87 -5.15
C ALA A 49 -5.02 -5.57 -3.76
N TYR A 50 -5.83 -5.69 -2.70
CA TYR A 50 -5.41 -5.51 -1.32
C TYR A 50 -5.03 -6.82 -0.62
N GLY A 51 -5.04 -7.95 -1.33
CA GLY A 51 -4.68 -9.25 -0.80
C GLY A 51 -5.83 -9.96 -0.07
N TYR A 52 -7.07 -9.74 -0.50
CA TYR A 52 -8.27 -10.42 0.03
C TYR A 52 -9.13 -10.91 -1.14
N LEU A 53 -9.73 -12.10 -1.04
CA LEU A 53 -10.64 -12.57 -2.10
C LEU A 53 -12.09 -12.20 -1.85
N GLU A 54 -12.42 -11.94 -0.57
CA GLU A 54 -13.77 -11.61 -0.13
C GLU A 54 -13.87 -10.15 0.34
N PRO A 55 -15.07 -9.55 0.24
CA PRO A 55 -15.37 -8.24 0.82
C PRO A 55 -15.02 -8.16 2.30
N LEU A 56 -14.70 -6.95 2.78
CA LEU A 56 -14.57 -6.68 4.21
C LEU A 56 -15.89 -6.98 4.93
N THR A 57 -15.83 -7.76 6.01
CA THR A 57 -16.97 -8.09 6.86
C THR A 57 -16.75 -7.70 8.32
N GLU A 58 -17.82 -7.64 9.10
CA GLU A 58 -17.72 -7.37 10.54
C GLU A 58 -16.93 -8.49 11.24
N GLY A 59 -15.93 -8.10 12.05
CA GLY A 59 -15.03 -9.03 12.73
C GLY A 59 -13.74 -9.32 11.98
N ASP A 60 -13.61 -8.88 10.72
CA ASP A 60 -12.34 -8.96 10.00
C ASP A 60 -11.24 -8.18 10.72
N ARG A 61 -10.02 -8.74 10.70
CA ARG A 61 -8.84 -8.06 11.23
C ARG A 61 -8.50 -6.86 10.36
N ILE A 62 -8.66 -5.66 10.90
CA ILE A 62 -8.19 -4.41 10.29
C ILE A 62 -6.81 -4.01 10.80
N ALA A 63 -6.17 -3.06 10.12
CA ALA A 63 -4.89 -2.52 10.55
C ALA A 63 -4.98 -1.91 11.96
N PRO A 64 -3.94 -2.03 12.79
CA PRO A 64 -3.92 -1.38 14.10
C PRO A 64 -4.14 0.13 13.98
N PRO A 65 -4.81 0.77 14.94
CA PRO A 65 -4.94 2.21 14.97
C PRO A 65 -3.56 2.86 15.12
N CYS A 66 -3.32 3.92 14.36
CA CYS A 66 -2.06 4.64 14.30
C CYS A 66 -2.20 6.06 14.86
N PRO A 67 -2.22 6.22 16.19
CA PRO A 67 -2.23 7.55 16.80
C PRO A 67 -0.94 8.31 16.49
N ALA A 68 -0.98 9.64 16.61
CA ALA A 68 0.16 10.50 16.26
C ALA A 68 1.45 10.20 17.04
N SER A 69 1.34 9.58 18.22
CA SER A 69 2.42 9.17 19.11
C SER A 69 2.92 7.73 18.89
N ALA A 70 2.30 6.95 18.00
CA ALA A 70 2.72 5.59 17.72
C ALA A 70 4.14 5.55 17.13
N LYS A 71 4.91 4.51 17.46
CA LYS A 71 6.10 4.17 16.67
C LYS A 71 5.67 3.39 15.42
N PRO A 72 6.47 3.35 14.34
CA PRO A 72 6.03 2.69 13.11
C PRO A 72 5.65 1.21 13.29
N LEU A 73 6.42 0.43 14.07
CA LEU A 73 6.09 -0.97 14.33
C LEU A 73 4.80 -1.17 15.16
N ASP A 74 4.28 -0.14 15.82
CA ASP A 74 2.98 -0.22 16.51
C ASP A 74 1.80 -0.17 15.52
N CYS A 75 2.05 0.30 14.29
CA CYS A 75 1.12 0.36 13.17
C CYS A 75 1.16 -0.85 12.23
N ALA A 76 2.14 -1.73 12.42
CA ALA A 76 2.35 -2.90 11.59
C ALA A 76 1.52 -4.08 12.06
N TYR A 77 1.20 -4.99 11.15
CA TYR A 77 0.92 -6.35 11.58
C TYR A 77 2.20 -7.02 12.05
N ARG A 78 2.18 -7.47 13.30
CA ARG A 78 3.25 -8.30 13.84
C ARG A 78 3.05 -9.73 13.35
N SER A 79 4.02 -10.22 12.59
CA SER A 79 4.20 -11.66 12.46
C SER A 79 4.60 -12.21 13.82
N PRO A 80 4.14 -13.42 14.19
CA PRO A 80 4.80 -14.15 15.27
C PRO A 80 6.31 -14.22 14.98
N PRO A 81 7.18 -14.26 16.01
CA PRO A 81 8.56 -14.67 15.79
C PRO A 81 8.59 -15.92 14.92
N ALA A 82 9.58 -16.08 14.04
CA ALA A 82 9.75 -17.31 13.29
C ALA A 82 10.02 -18.46 14.28
N THR A 83 8.96 -19.06 14.81
CA THR A 83 9.03 -20.19 15.77
C THR A 83 9.50 -21.47 15.09
N ASP A 84 9.55 -21.44 13.76
CA ASP A 84 9.78 -22.58 12.89
C ASP A 84 11.10 -22.44 12.10
N ASP A 85 11.98 -21.50 12.47
CA ASP A 85 13.34 -21.47 11.92
C ASP A 85 14.14 -22.63 12.50
N ASP A 86 14.34 -23.65 11.68
CA ASP A 86 15.14 -24.84 11.99
C ASP A 86 16.65 -24.54 12.01
N GLY A 87 17.05 -23.29 11.76
CA GLY A 87 18.43 -22.85 11.68
C GLY A 87 19.13 -23.28 10.39
N LEU A 88 18.41 -23.91 9.45
CA LEU A 88 18.97 -24.30 8.18
C LEU A 88 19.16 -23.07 7.28
N LYS A 89 20.38 -22.92 6.76
CA LYS A 89 20.68 -21.88 5.78
C LYS A 89 20.25 -22.33 4.39
N PHE A 90 19.43 -21.51 3.74
CA PHE A 90 19.12 -21.65 2.33
C PHE A 90 20.30 -21.16 1.49
N SER A 91 20.53 -21.81 0.35
CA SER A 91 21.50 -21.40 -0.66
C SER A 91 20.79 -21.24 -2.00
N LEU A 92 21.27 -20.31 -2.81
CA LEU A 92 20.77 -20.05 -4.16
C LEU A 92 21.90 -20.27 -5.16
N PRO A 93 21.61 -20.83 -6.36
CA PRO A 93 22.66 -21.14 -7.32
C PRO A 93 23.38 -19.91 -7.87
N GLU A 94 22.77 -18.72 -7.80
CA GLU A 94 23.30 -17.48 -8.38
C GLU A 94 24.17 -16.66 -7.42
N THR A 95 24.39 -17.10 -6.18
CA THR A 95 25.12 -16.34 -5.16
C THR A 95 25.85 -17.28 -4.17
N SER A 96 26.96 -16.82 -3.60
CA SER A 96 27.69 -17.54 -2.54
C SER A 96 27.13 -17.27 -1.14
N PHE A 97 26.19 -16.34 -1.00
CA PHE A 97 25.57 -16.02 0.29
C PHE A 97 24.52 -17.07 0.66
N SER A 98 24.38 -17.30 1.97
CA SER A 98 23.42 -18.25 2.52
C SER A 98 22.83 -17.72 3.83
N PHE A 99 21.51 -17.78 3.96
CA PHE A 99 20.78 -17.21 5.09
C PHE A 99 19.73 -18.19 5.61
N THR A 100 19.46 -18.16 6.92
CA THR A 100 18.27 -18.82 7.48
C THR A 100 17.01 -18.04 7.12
N ALA A 101 15.83 -18.61 7.40
CA ALA A 101 14.57 -17.89 7.23
C ALA A 101 14.50 -16.62 8.10
N SER A 102 14.98 -16.67 9.36
CA SER A 102 14.98 -15.51 10.25
C SER A 102 15.99 -14.46 9.84
N GLU A 103 17.18 -14.85 9.36
CA GLU A 103 18.16 -13.90 8.80
C GLU A 103 17.57 -13.19 7.58
N ALA A 104 16.83 -13.91 6.72
CA ALA A 104 16.17 -13.32 5.57
C ALA A 104 15.08 -12.30 5.95
N ASP A 105 14.24 -12.61 6.93
CA ASP A 105 13.11 -11.77 7.37
C ASP A 105 13.45 -10.81 8.52
N TYR A 106 14.74 -10.60 8.82
CA TYR A 106 15.14 -9.79 9.96
C TYR A 106 14.79 -8.30 9.78
N ASP A 107 14.09 -7.73 10.77
CA ASP A 107 13.52 -6.39 10.69
C ASP A 107 14.56 -5.26 10.51
N TYR A 108 15.80 -5.45 10.98
CA TYR A 108 16.83 -4.41 11.09
C TYR A 108 18.14 -4.77 10.37
N GLY A 109 18.01 -5.53 9.28
CA GLY A 109 19.13 -6.02 8.49
C GLY A 109 18.77 -7.33 7.79
N PRO A 110 17.74 -7.34 6.93
CA PRO A 110 17.32 -8.55 6.23
C PRO A 110 18.41 -8.99 5.24
N ALA A 111 18.35 -10.26 4.83
CA ALA A 111 19.30 -10.83 3.88
C ALA A 111 19.45 -9.99 2.60
N ASP A 112 20.70 -9.68 2.28
CA ASP A 112 21.12 -9.20 0.97
C ASP A 112 21.76 -10.34 0.19
N TRP A 113 20.96 -10.98 -0.67
CA TRP A 113 21.41 -12.10 -1.50
C TRP A 113 22.35 -11.67 -2.63
N TYR A 114 22.31 -10.39 -3.05
CA TYR A 114 23.02 -9.89 -4.24
C TYR A 114 23.53 -8.45 -4.00
N PRO A 115 24.53 -8.26 -3.13
CA PRO A 115 25.08 -6.93 -2.83
C PRO A 115 25.65 -6.21 -4.06
N ASP A 116 26.05 -6.95 -5.09
CA ASP A 116 26.57 -6.40 -6.34
C ASP A 116 25.47 -5.92 -7.32
N ASP A 117 24.19 -6.21 -7.06
CA ASP A 117 23.06 -5.82 -7.92
C ASP A 117 22.51 -4.40 -7.63
N HIS A 118 23.06 -3.70 -6.62
CA HIS A 118 22.66 -2.34 -6.24
C HIS A 118 23.87 -1.54 -5.71
N PRO A 119 23.81 -0.19 -5.67
CA PRO A 119 24.85 0.61 -5.02
C PRO A 119 24.89 0.34 -3.50
N LEU A 120 25.89 0.91 -2.82
CA LEU A 120 25.97 0.80 -1.36
C LEU A 120 24.70 1.35 -0.70
N MET A 121 24.04 0.51 0.10
CA MET A 121 22.86 0.92 0.87
C MET A 121 23.24 1.93 1.94
N PRO A 122 22.49 3.04 2.10
CA PRO A 122 22.61 3.85 3.31
C PRO A 122 22.04 3.08 4.51
N SER A 123 22.55 3.35 5.72
CA SER A 123 22.18 2.64 6.95
C SER A 123 20.66 2.61 7.21
N VAL A 124 19.92 3.69 6.92
CA VAL A 124 18.45 3.71 7.05
C VAL A 124 17.72 2.74 6.10
N VAL A 125 18.32 2.42 4.95
CA VAL A 125 17.79 1.42 4.02
C VAL A 125 18.17 0.02 4.46
N GLU A 126 19.43 -0.18 4.85
CA GLU A 126 20.00 -1.48 5.21
C GLU A 126 19.46 -2.00 6.56
N GLN A 127 19.48 -1.17 7.59
CA GLN A 127 19.30 -1.56 8.99
C GLN A 127 18.12 -0.85 9.67
N GLY A 128 17.67 0.28 9.12
CA GLY A 128 16.66 1.11 9.78
C GLY A 128 17.18 1.67 11.11
N ARG A 129 16.29 1.84 12.11
CA ARG A 129 16.65 2.27 13.48
C ARG A 129 15.88 1.47 14.53
N GLN A 130 16.59 0.54 15.18
CA GLN A 130 15.97 -0.45 16.07
C GLN A 130 15.38 0.14 17.35
N GLU A 131 16.04 1.11 17.98
CA GLU A 131 15.57 1.73 19.23
C GLU A 131 14.26 2.52 19.03
N GLU A 132 14.13 3.13 17.86
CA GLU A 132 12.94 3.86 17.40
C GLU A 132 11.87 2.93 16.80
N LYS A 133 12.15 1.63 16.66
CA LYS A 133 11.31 0.64 15.98
C LYS A 133 10.98 1.02 14.53
N ILE A 134 11.97 1.51 13.82
CA ILE A 134 11.90 1.84 12.39
C ILE A 134 12.61 0.73 11.65
N ARG A 135 11.84 -0.15 11.02
CA ARG A 135 12.39 -1.29 10.29
C ARG A 135 13.15 -0.84 9.04
N ALA A 136 14.11 -1.66 8.62
CA ALA A 136 14.89 -1.42 7.42
C ALA A 136 13.99 -1.28 6.19
N CYS A 137 14.29 -0.32 5.31
CA CYS A 137 13.55 -0.17 4.05
C CYS A 137 13.67 -1.42 3.18
N SER A 138 14.86 -2.04 3.20
CA SER A 138 15.21 -3.28 2.50
C SER A 138 14.34 -4.47 2.94
N LEU A 139 13.69 -4.41 4.10
CA LEU A 139 12.79 -5.49 4.52
C LEU A 139 11.61 -5.59 3.57
N CYS A 140 10.88 -4.49 3.36
CA CYS A 140 9.66 -4.49 2.55
C CYS A 140 9.94 -4.25 1.06
N HIS A 141 10.90 -3.36 0.77
CA HIS A 141 11.24 -2.97 -0.60
C HIS A 141 12.37 -3.79 -1.22
N TYR A 142 12.99 -4.69 -0.46
CA TYR A 142 14.24 -5.37 -0.83
C TYR A 142 15.43 -4.42 -1.03
N PRO A 143 16.68 -4.91 -0.92
CA PRO A 143 17.86 -4.11 -1.27
C PRO A 143 17.76 -3.53 -2.69
N ASN A 144 17.25 -4.30 -3.65
CA ASN A 144 17.05 -3.85 -5.02
C ASN A 144 15.84 -2.92 -5.23
N GLY A 145 15.10 -2.54 -4.18
CA GLY A 145 13.98 -1.62 -4.27
C GLY A 145 12.74 -2.13 -4.99
N GLN A 146 12.66 -3.42 -5.35
CA GLN A 146 11.48 -3.94 -6.06
C GLN A 146 10.48 -4.63 -5.13
N GLY A 147 10.90 -5.19 -4.00
CA GLY A 147 9.98 -5.78 -3.02
C GLY A 147 9.09 -6.89 -3.58
N LYS A 148 8.00 -7.17 -2.85
CA LYS A 148 6.95 -8.12 -3.23
C LYS A 148 5.67 -7.38 -3.66
N MET A 149 4.73 -8.09 -4.29
CA MET A 149 3.46 -7.56 -4.81
C MET A 149 2.59 -6.78 -3.80
N GLU A 150 2.71 -7.05 -2.51
CA GLU A 150 1.97 -6.34 -1.46
C GLU A 150 2.57 -4.97 -1.13
N ASN A 151 3.80 -4.70 -1.58
CA ASN A 151 4.55 -3.47 -1.37
C ASN A 151 4.67 -2.66 -2.67
N GLY A 152 5.18 -1.43 -2.57
CA GLY A 152 5.45 -0.59 -3.74
C GLY A 152 6.86 -0.81 -4.27
N HIS A 153 7.02 -0.95 -5.59
CA HIS A 153 8.35 -0.97 -6.20
C HIS A 153 8.89 0.47 -6.21
N VAL A 154 10.08 0.70 -5.67
CA VAL A 154 10.70 2.03 -5.56
C VAL A 154 11.95 2.20 -6.41
N ALA A 155 12.52 1.10 -6.91
CA ALA A 155 13.65 1.11 -7.82
C ALA A 155 13.37 1.97 -9.08
N GLY A 156 14.36 2.77 -9.46
CA GLY A 156 14.36 3.57 -10.68
C GLY A 156 13.34 4.71 -10.70
N LEU A 157 12.64 4.97 -9.59
CA LEU A 157 11.73 6.11 -9.51
C LEU A 157 12.50 7.44 -9.48
N PRO A 158 11.97 8.53 -10.06
CA PRO A 158 12.61 9.83 -10.00
C PRO A 158 12.89 10.26 -8.56
N TYR A 159 14.08 10.83 -8.32
CA TYR A 159 14.50 11.32 -7.00
C TYR A 159 13.46 12.23 -6.35
N SER A 160 12.99 13.23 -7.09
CA SER A 160 11.95 14.19 -6.71
C SER A 160 10.61 13.51 -6.41
N TYR A 161 10.24 12.50 -7.21
CA TYR A 161 9.02 11.71 -6.98
C TYR A 161 9.09 10.97 -5.65
N ILE A 162 10.20 10.32 -5.33
CA ILE A 162 10.38 9.61 -4.05
C ILE A 162 10.24 10.57 -2.88
N LEU A 163 10.90 11.74 -2.93
CA LEU A 163 10.76 12.77 -1.89
C LEU A 163 9.31 13.23 -1.73
N ALA A 164 8.62 13.51 -2.84
CA ALA A 164 7.21 13.90 -2.81
C ALA A 164 6.32 12.80 -2.22
N GLN A 165 6.60 11.53 -2.52
CA GLN A 165 5.85 10.40 -1.95
C GLN A 165 6.08 10.27 -0.43
N LEU A 166 7.32 10.43 0.05
CA LEU A 166 7.63 10.43 1.49
C LEU A 166 6.90 11.57 2.21
N GLU A 167 6.81 12.74 1.58
CA GLU A 167 6.14 13.90 2.17
C GLU A 167 4.62 13.75 2.25
N ILE A 168 3.96 13.18 1.24
CA ILE A 168 2.52 12.91 1.35
C ILE A 168 2.21 11.78 2.33
N PHE A 169 3.14 10.82 2.50
CA PHE A 169 3.03 9.80 3.53
C PHE A 169 3.15 10.39 4.94
N SER A 170 4.14 11.24 5.20
CA SER A 170 4.36 11.86 6.51
C SER A 170 3.16 12.72 6.97
N LYS A 171 2.43 13.32 6.02
CA LYS A 171 1.22 14.11 6.24
C LYS A 171 -0.06 13.28 6.41
N GLY A 172 -0.02 11.97 6.12
CA GLY A 172 -1.21 11.11 6.12
C GLY A 172 -2.12 11.29 4.89
N ASP A 173 -1.63 11.98 3.86
CA ASP A 173 -2.30 12.22 2.59
C ASP A 173 -2.19 11.03 1.62
N ARG A 174 -1.45 9.99 2.01
CA ARG A 174 -1.37 8.71 1.30
C ARG A 174 -1.63 7.55 2.25
N ARG A 175 -2.79 6.89 2.07
CA ARG A 175 -3.27 5.75 2.85
C ARG A 175 -3.90 4.71 1.92
N SER A 176 -4.05 3.48 2.41
CA SER A 176 -4.81 2.44 1.73
C SER A 176 -6.30 2.70 1.83
N ALA A 177 -7.05 2.50 0.75
CA ALA A 177 -8.51 2.52 0.76
C ALA A 177 -9.10 1.32 1.53
N ASP A 178 -8.41 0.17 1.51
CA ASP A 178 -8.78 -0.99 2.31
C ASP A 178 -8.15 -0.89 3.71
N PRO A 179 -8.95 -0.87 4.79
CA PRO A 179 -8.45 -0.70 6.16
C PRO A 179 -7.67 -1.91 6.67
N ARG A 180 -7.68 -3.04 5.97
CA ARG A 180 -6.93 -4.24 6.34
C ARG A 180 -5.44 -4.16 5.95
N LYS A 181 -4.99 -3.16 5.18
CA LYS A 181 -3.56 -3.01 4.83
C LYS A 181 -2.76 -2.22 5.86
N ALA A 182 -2.18 -2.92 6.84
CA ALA A 182 -1.34 -2.32 7.87
C ALA A 182 0.01 -1.78 7.36
N ASN A 183 0.60 -2.40 6.33
CA ASN A 183 1.91 -2.00 5.81
C ASN A 183 1.95 -0.55 5.29
N THR A 184 0.85 -0.03 4.73
CA THR A 184 0.76 1.37 4.30
C THR A 184 0.76 2.34 5.49
N ASN A 185 0.14 1.95 6.62
CA ASN A 185 0.13 2.76 7.84
C ASN A 185 1.51 2.83 8.48
N GLU A 186 2.21 1.69 8.52
CA GLU A 186 3.60 1.65 8.96
C GLU A 186 4.49 2.52 8.06
N MET A 187 4.36 2.44 6.74
CA MET A 187 5.11 3.29 5.81
C MET A 187 4.87 4.79 6.06
N ALA A 188 3.62 5.19 6.34
CA ALA A 188 3.30 6.56 6.69
C ALA A 188 4.02 7.02 7.97
N MET A 189 4.07 6.16 8.98
CA MET A 189 4.78 6.44 10.24
C MET A 189 6.30 6.44 10.07
N ILE A 190 6.87 5.55 9.25
CA ILE A 190 8.29 5.59 8.90
C ILE A 190 8.61 6.94 8.26
N ALA A 191 7.87 7.35 7.22
CA ALA A 191 8.10 8.62 6.53
C ALA A 191 7.99 9.84 7.45
N LYS A 192 7.08 9.80 8.42
CA LYS A 192 6.91 10.84 9.45
C LYS A 192 8.09 10.91 10.42
N SER A 193 8.75 9.78 10.69
CA SER A 193 9.89 9.69 11.62
C SER A 193 11.24 9.92 10.97
N MET A 194 11.33 10.06 9.65
CA MET A 194 12.59 10.29 8.93
C MET A 194 13.06 11.74 9.03
N THR A 195 14.38 11.94 9.14
CA THR A 195 14.99 13.27 8.92
C THR A 195 15.02 13.61 7.44
N ASP A 196 15.24 14.89 7.10
CA ASP A 196 15.34 15.30 5.70
C ASP A 196 16.57 14.70 5.02
N GLU A 197 17.68 14.55 5.74
CA GLU A 197 18.90 13.89 5.25
C GLU A 197 18.63 12.42 4.90
N GLU A 198 17.86 11.72 5.75
CA GLU A 198 17.45 10.33 5.49
C GLU A 198 16.54 10.22 4.28
N LYS A 199 15.54 11.11 4.15
CA LYS A 199 14.65 11.15 2.97
C LYS A 199 15.46 11.35 1.69
N GLN A 200 16.43 12.25 1.71
CA GLN A 200 17.33 12.48 0.57
C GLN A 200 18.24 11.26 0.31
N ALA A 201 18.78 10.62 1.35
CA ALA A 201 19.60 9.42 1.18
C ALA A 201 18.82 8.27 0.56
N VAL A 202 17.60 8.02 1.04
CA VAL A 202 16.66 7.02 0.49
C VAL A 202 16.31 7.33 -0.95
N ALA A 203 15.99 8.59 -1.27
CA ALA A 203 15.66 9.01 -2.62
C ALA A 203 16.85 8.87 -3.58
N ARG A 204 18.07 9.27 -3.17
CA ARG A 204 19.30 9.07 -3.98
C ARG A 204 19.54 7.59 -4.23
N TYR A 205 19.40 6.76 -3.20
CA TYR A 205 19.60 5.32 -3.30
C TYR A 205 18.63 4.70 -4.31
N PHE A 206 17.32 4.72 -4.04
CA PHE A 206 16.35 4.00 -4.88
C PHE A 206 16.20 4.57 -6.29
N SER A 207 16.43 5.87 -6.50
CA SER A 207 16.46 6.45 -7.86
C SER A 207 17.63 5.97 -8.70
N SER A 208 18.72 5.53 -8.08
CA SER A 208 19.89 4.97 -8.77
C SER A 208 19.82 3.47 -8.99
N VAL A 209 18.86 2.76 -8.38
CA VAL A 209 18.69 1.32 -8.57
C VAL A 209 17.96 1.05 -9.88
N ASN A 210 18.49 0.12 -10.68
CA ASN A 210 17.85 -0.29 -11.92
C ASN A 210 16.61 -1.14 -11.64
N PHE A 211 15.46 -0.72 -12.17
CA PHE A 211 14.24 -1.54 -12.18
C PHE A 211 14.41 -2.66 -13.21
N LYS A 212 14.06 -3.91 -12.85
CA LYS A 212 14.17 -5.10 -13.71
C LYS A 212 12.79 -5.74 -13.87
N PRO A 213 12.47 -6.39 -15.00
CA PRO A 213 11.21 -7.11 -15.14
C PRO A 213 11.08 -8.20 -14.06
N LEU A 214 9.97 -8.19 -13.32
CA LEU A 214 9.70 -9.18 -12.27
C LEU A 214 8.42 -9.97 -12.48
N VAL A 215 7.53 -9.53 -13.37
CA VAL A 215 6.18 -10.06 -13.49
C VAL A 215 5.99 -10.64 -14.89
N ASN A 216 5.48 -11.86 -14.96
CA ASN A 216 4.98 -12.45 -16.20
C ASN A 216 3.45 -12.43 -16.19
N VAL A 217 2.84 -11.74 -17.15
CA VAL A 217 1.38 -11.63 -17.25
C VAL A 217 0.83 -12.72 -18.16
N ILE A 218 -0.21 -13.44 -17.70
CA ILE A 218 -0.85 -14.53 -18.45
C ILE A 218 -2.35 -14.29 -18.49
N GLU A 219 -2.90 -14.13 -19.70
CA GLU A 219 -4.35 -14.12 -19.93
C GLU A 219 -4.93 -15.53 -19.82
N THR A 220 -5.95 -15.71 -18.98
CA THR A 220 -6.53 -17.01 -18.68
C THR A 220 -7.95 -16.88 -18.13
N THR A 221 -8.71 -17.99 -18.15
CA THR A 221 -10.00 -18.09 -17.47
C THR A 221 -9.89 -18.66 -16.05
N ARG A 222 -8.73 -19.18 -15.67
CA ARG A 222 -8.50 -19.86 -14.39
C ARG A 222 -7.15 -19.50 -13.79
N ALA A 223 -7.08 -19.46 -12.46
CA ALA A 223 -5.87 -19.17 -11.69
C ALA A 223 -5.69 -20.18 -10.54
N PRO A 224 -4.48 -20.32 -9.98
CA PRO A 224 -4.26 -21.17 -8.81
C PRO A 224 -5.13 -20.70 -7.64
N GLN A 225 -5.51 -21.64 -6.79
CA GLN A 225 -6.03 -21.29 -5.46
C GLN A 225 -4.91 -20.69 -4.64
N VAL A 226 -5.25 -19.70 -3.82
CA VAL A 226 -4.27 -18.97 -3.02
C VAL A 226 -4.68 -18.91 -1.57
N ARG A 227 -3.68 -18.90 -0.70
CA ARG A 227 -3.77 -18.47 0.70
C ARG A 227 -3.04 -17.15 0.86
N MET A 228 -3.52 -16.31 1.77
CA MET A 228 -2.99 -14.97 1.96
C MET A 228 -2.06 -14.96 3.17
N THR A 229 -0.90 -14.33 3.03
CA THR A 229 -0.04 -14.01 4.20
C THR A 229 -0.62 -12.83 4.98
N THR A 230 -0.04 -12.54 6.14
CA THR A 230 -0.41 -11.43 7.02
C THR A 230 -0.55 -10.09 6.30
N ASN A 231 0.33 -9.78 5.33
CA ASN A 231 0.30 -8.52 4.57
C ASN A 231 -0.33 -8.67 3.17
N GLY A 232 -0.95 -9.81 2.86
CA GLY A 232 -1.71 -10.01 1.63
C GLY A 232 -0.87 -10.43 0.42
N LEU A 233 0.36 -10.94 0.61
CA LEU A 233 1.01 -11.76 -0.42
C LEU A 233 0.14 -13.00 -0.67
N MET A 234 -0.20 -13.26 -1.92
CA MET A 234 -0.93 -14.47 -2.32
C MET A 234 0.06 -15.59 -2.59
N LEU A 235 -0.06 -16.69 -1.84
CA LEU A 235 0.74 -17.89 -2.04
C LEU A 235 -0.14 -18.98 -2.67
N PRO A 236 0.28 -19.59 -3.79
CA PRO A 236 -0.47 -20.68 -4.38
C PRO A 236 -0.53 -21.85 -3.41
N ILE A 237 -1.68 -22.51 -3.34
CA ILE A 237 -1.84 -23.76 -2.59
C ILE A 237 -1.41 -24.90 -3.52
N GLU A 238 -0.37 -25.60 -3.10
CA GLU A 238 0.20 -26.73 -3.85
C GLU A 238 -0.83 -27.85 -4.02
N ASP A 239 -0.75 -28.56 -5.14
CA ASP A 239 -1.64 -29.68 -5.51
C ASP A 239 -3.15 -29.39 -5.56
N MET A 240 -3.56 -28.12 -5.51
CA MET A 240 -4.95 -27.72 -5.66
C MET A 240 -5.31 -27.40 -7.12
N PRO A 241 -6.52 -27.76 -7.58
CA PRO A 241 -6.94 -27.42 -8.92
C PRO A 241 -7.11 -25.91 -9.07
N PHE A 242 -6.78 -25.40 -10.25
CA PHE A 242 -7.05 -24.00 -10.59
C PHE A 242 -8.55 -23.71 -10.47
N VAL A 243 -8.92 -22.50 -10.08
CA VAL A 243 -10.31 -22.05 -9.94
C VAL A 243 -10.64 -20.99 -10.98
N PRO A 244 -11.93 -20.78 -11.32
CA PRO A 244 -12.34 -19.69 -12.19
C PRO A 244 -11.78 -18.35 -11.70
N LEU A 245 -11.12 -17.62 -12.60
CA LEU A 245 -10.48 -16.35 -12.26
C LEU A 245 -11.54 -15.27 -11.96
N GLY A 246 -12.59 -15.21 -12.77
CA GLY A 246 -13.59 -14.13 -12.70
C GLY A 246 -12.95 -12.77 -13.05
N ASN A 247 -13.50 -11.68 -12.53
CA ASN A 247 -12.94 -10.34 -12.77
C ASN A 247 -11.89 -9.93 -11.72
N ARG A 248 -10.82 -10.72 -11.63
CA ARG A 248 -9.75 -10.57 -10.65
C ARG A 248 -8.40 -10.76 -11.31
N ILE A 249 -7.35 -10.17 -10.73
CA ILE A 249 -5.97 -10.57 -11.00
C ILE A 249 -5.48 -11.38 -9.81
N ILE A 250 -4.97 -12.58 -10.08
CA ILE A 250 -4.29 -13.41 -9.10
C ILE A 250 -2.81 -13.36 -9.43
N GLU A 251 -2.06 -12.61 -8.62
CA GLU A 251 -0.61 -12.45 -8.75
C GLU A 251 0.05 -13.31 -7.67
N VAL A 252 0.94 -14.21 -8.07
CA VAL A 252 1.58 -15.17 -7.16
C VAL A 252 3.07 -15.27 -7.46
N PRO A 253 3.91 -15.58 -6.46
CA PRO A 253 5.31 -15.91 -6.71
C PRO A 253 5.45 -17.05 -7.70
N LYS A 254 6.41 -16.95 -8.63
CA LYS A 254 6.78 -18.07 -9.51
C LYS A 254 7.38 -19.23 -8.70
N ASN A 255 8.13 -18.91 -7.63
CA ASN A 255 8.62 -19.86 -6.65
C ASN A 255 8.26 -19.38 -5.23
N PRO A 256 7.23 -19.99 -4.59
CA PRO A 256 6.78 -19.57 -3.25
C PRO A 256 7.87 -19.64 -2.18
N GLN A 257 8.70 -20.68 -2.16
CA GLN A 257 9.78 -20.82 -1.18
C GLN A 257 10.82 -19.70 -1.33
N ARG A 258 11.26 -19.47 -2.58
CA ARG A 258 12.26 -18.46 -2.93
C ARG A 258 11.79 -17.03 -2.58
N THR A 259 10.52 -16.71 -2.85
CA THR A 259 9.99 -15.35 -2.62
C THR A 259 9.47 -15.13 -1.19
N ALA A 260 8.74 -16.11 -0.64
CA ALA A 260 8.06 -15.93 0.65
C ALA A 260 9.00 -16.17 1.84
N ILE A 261 9.82 -17.23 1.77
CA ILE A 261 10.67 -17.68 2.87
C ILE A 261 12.09 -17.15 2.72
N MET A 262 12.75 -17.42 1.60
CA MET A 262 14.13 -16.95 1.36
C MET A 262 14.17 -15.44 1.08
N ARG A 263 13.04 -14.84 0.72
CA ARG A 263 12.91 -13.40 0.39
C ARG A 263 13.87 -12.95 -0.73
N ASP A 264 14.07 -13.82 -1.71
CA ASP A 264 14.93 -13.54 -2.83
C ASP A 264 14.32 -12.45 -3.75
N PRO A 265 15.03 -11.34 -4.01
CA PRO A 265 14.58 -10.26 -4.89
C PRO A 265 14.44 -10.65 -6.39
N LYS A 266 14.91 -11.82 -6.80
CA LYS A 266 14.78 -12.41 -8.15
C LYS A 266 13.70 -13.51 -8.22
N GLY A 267 12.89 -13.68 -7.17
CA GLY A 267 11.89 -14.74 -7.06
C GLY A 267 10.75 -14.73 -8.09
N MET A 268 10.60 -13.65 -8.86
CA MET A 268 9.60 -13.42 -9.92
C MET A 268 8.13 -13.65 -9.51
N PHE A 269 7.21 -13.08 -10.27
CA PHE A 269 5.78 -13.23 -10.10
C PHE A 269 5.10 -13.63 -11.42
N ILE A 270 3.97 -14.32 -11.29
CA ILE A 270 3.05 -14.59 -12.39
C ILE A 270 1.74 -13.90 -12.05
N SER A 271 1.24 -13.06 -12.95
CA SER A 271 -0.06 -12.39 -12.82
C SER A 271 -1.04 -13.02 -13.79
N TYR A 272 -1.95 -13.82 -13.26
CA TYR A 272 -3.06 -14.39 -14.01
C TYR A 272 -4.16 -13.33 -14.13
N VAL A 273 -4.47 -12.94 -15.36
CA VAL A 273 -5.42 -11.88 -15.68
C VAL A 273 -6.53 -12.42 -16.60
N PRO A 274 -7.74 -11.84 -16.60
CA PRO A 274 -8.81 -12.21 -17.52
C PRO A 274 -8.39 -12.06 -18.99
N ILE A 275 -8.93 -12.92 -19.86
CA ILE A 275 -8.70 -12.82 -21.30
C ILE A 275 -9.27 -11.50 -21.83
N GLY A 276 -8.48 -10.79 -22.64
CA GLY A 276 -8.84 -9.50 -23.22
C GLY A 276 -8.41 -8.31 -22.35
N SER A 277 -7.91 -8.53 -21.14
CA SER A 277 -7.41 -7.45 -20.27
C SER A 277 -6.21 -6.72 -20.87
N LEU A 278 -5.33 -7.41 -21.61
CA LEU A 278 -4.17 -6.77 -22.25
C LEU A 278 -4.60 -5.86 -23.39
N GLU A 279 -5.50 -6.32 -24.26
CA GLU A 279 -6.02 -5.54 -25.38
C GLU A 279 -6.82 -4.33 -24.89
N LYS A 280 -7.75 -4.54 -23.94
CA LYS A 280 -8.53 -3.45 -23.34
C LYS A 280 -7.62 -2.46 -22.60
N GLY A 281 -6.66 -2.95 -21.83
CA GLY A 281 -5.70 -2.13 -21.10
C GLY A 281 -4.83 -1.28 -22.02
N LYS A 282 -4.33 -1.87 -23.11
CA LYS A 282 -3.59 -1.16 -24.15
C LYS A 282 -4.40 0.00 -24.72
N LEU A 283 -5.66 -0.27 -25.11
CA LEU A 283 -6.53 0.78 -25.66
C LEU A 283 -6.73 1.93 -24.66
N LEU A 284 -6.97 1.63 -23.38
CA LEU A 284 -7.14 2.64 -22.33
C LEU A 284 -5.87 3.45 -22.04
N VAL A 285 -4.69 2.81 -22.13
CA VAL A 285 -3.40 3.46 -21.85
C VAL A 285 -2.92 4.30 -23.04
N GLU A 286 -3.11 3.82 -24.27
CA GLU A 286 -2.56 4.41 -25.48
C GLU A 286 -3.49 5.41 -26.18
N THR A 287 -4.77 5.46 -25.81
CA THR A 287 -5.75 6.36 -26.45
C THR A 287 -6.49 7.23 -25.45
N SER A 288 -6.95 8.39 -25.91
CA SER A 288 -7.88 9.24 -25.16
C SER A 288 -9.32 8.88 -25.51
N ASN A 289 -10.21 8.83 -24.52
CA ASN A 289 -11.64 8.57 -24.70
C ASN A 289 -12.47 9.36 -23.66
N ASN A 290 -13.75 9.02 -23.49
CA ASN A 290 -14.63 9.68 -22.53
C ASN A 290 -14.35 9.31 -21.05
N LYS A 291 -13.54 8.28 -20.81
CA LYS A 291 -13.17 7.80 -19.46
C LYS A 291 -11.80 8.30 -19.00
N THR A 292 -10.84 8.46 -19.91
CA THR A 292 -9.48 8.90 -19.56
C THR A 292 -8.75 9.51 -20.75
N ILE A 293 -7.55 10.04 -20.51
CA ILE A 293 -6.63 10.48 -21.57
C ILE A 293 -5.48 9.49 -21.71
N GLN A 294 -4.78 9.54 -22.84
CA GLN A 294 -3.57 8.75 -23.06
C GLN A 294 -2.57 8.96 -21.91
N CYS A 295 -2.17 7.87 -21.26
CA CYS A 295 -1.30 7.89 -20.08
C CYS A 295 0.11 8.41 -20.42
N GLY A 296 0.60 8.06 -21.62
CA GLY A 296 1.93 8.41 -22.09
C GLY A 296 2.17 9.91 -22.32
N ILE A 297 1.11 10.73 -22.34
CA ILE A 297 1.25 12.20 -22.36
C ILE A 297 2.05 12.67 -21.14
N CYS A 298 1.85 12.03 -19.99
CA CYS A 298 2.56 12.34 -18.75
C CYS A 298 3.63 11.30 -18.41
N HIS A 299 3.32 10.02 -18.57
CA HIS A 299 4.21 8.92 -18.17
C HIS A 299 5.24 8.52 -19.25
N GLY A 300 5.35 9.29 -20.33
CA GLY A 300 6.22 8.99 -21.47
C GLY A 300 5.57 7.97 -22.43
N PRO A 301 5.97 7.94 -23.72
CA PRO A 301 5.34 7.08 -24.73
C PRO A 301 5.39 5.59 -24.35
N ASP A 302 6.53 5.15 -23.81
CA ASP A 302 6.75 3.77 -23.37
C ASP A 302 6.31 3.51 -21.91
N GLN A 303 5.67 4.49 -21.27
CA GLN A 303 5.24 4.44 -19.86
C GLN A 303 6.41 4.32 -18.85
N THR A 304 7.63 4.66 -19.26
CA THR A 304 8.88 4.58 -18.48
C THR A 304 9.19 5.87 -17.69
N GLY A 305 8.24 6.81 -17.64
CA GLY A 305 8.33 8.06 -16.89
C GLY A 305 8.86 9.23 -17.72
N LEU A 306 8.66 10.45 -17.20
CA LEU A 306 9.13 11.68 -17.82
C LEU A 306 9.43 12.72 -16.74
N ALA A 307 10.69 13.17 -16.64
CA ALA A 307 11.15 14.08 -15.58
C ALA A 307 10.75 13.58 -14.18
N ASP A 308 9.89 14.31 -13.47
CA ASP A 308 9.42 13.96 -12.12
C ASP A 308 8.21 13.00 -12.13
N ILE A 309 7.67 12.68 -13.31
CA ILE A 309 6.56 11.74 -13.47
C ILE A 309 7.10 10.30 -13.45
N PRO A 310 6.57 9.42 -12.58
CA PRO A 310 7.15 8.10 -12.37
C PRO A 310 6.95 7.19 -13.59
N SER A 311 7.92 6.30 -13.81
CA SER A 311 7.70 5.09 -14.62
C SER A 311 6.53 4.29 -14.04
N ILE A 312 5.67 3.75 -14.89
CA ILE A 312 4.57 2.85 -14.54
C ILE A 312 4.63 1.50 -15.29
N ALA A 313 5.52 1.38 -16.29
CA ALA A 313 5.77 0.15 -17.02
C ALA A 313 6.40 -0.94 -16.12
N GLY A 314 6.01 -2.19 -16.33
CA GLY A 314 6.57 -3.38 -15.66
C GLY A 314 6.27 -3.50 -14.15
N ARG A 315 5.54 -2.55 -13.56
CA ARG A 315 5.16 -2.58 -12.14
C ARG A 315 4.07 -3.63 -11.90
N THR A 316 4.04 -4.20 -10.71
CA THR A 316 3.06 -5.23 -10.32
C THR A 316 1.62 -4.76 -10.53
N ALA A 317 0.79 -5.65 -11.06
CA ALA A 317 -0.59 -5.33 -11.40
C ALA A 317 -1.39 -5.00 -10.13
N SER A 318 -1.14 -5.73 -9.03
CA SER A 318 -1.79 -5.47 -7.74
C SER A 318 -1.46 -4.09 -7.21
N TYR A 319 -0.20 -3.65 -7.30
CA TYR A 319 0.20 -2.33 -6.82
C TYR A 319 -0.40 -1.21 -7.69
N THR A 320 -0.34 -1.36 -9.01
CA THR A 320 -0.93 -0.40 -9.97
C THR A 320 -2.43 -0.24 -9.73
N MET A 321 -3.15 -1.35 -9.55
CA MET A 321 -4.58 -1.32 -9.24
C MET A 321 -4.86 -0.56 -7.95
N ARG A 322 -4.12 -0.87 -6.86
CA ARG A 322 -4.25 -0.12 -5.58
C ARG A 322 -4.00 1.36 -5.79
N GLN A 323 -2.99 1.74 -6.57
CA GLN A 323 -2.66 3.14 -6.78
C GLN A 323 -3.79 3.90 -7.50
N LEU A 324 -4.37 3.33 -8.55
CA LEU A 324 -5.49 3.93 -9.27
C LEU A 324 -6.73 4.03 -8.38
N TRP A 325 -7.02 2.97 -7.63
CA TRP A 325 -8.17 2.91 -6.74
C TRP A 325 -8.05 3.86 -5.54
N ASP A 326 -6.91 3.88 -4.85
CA ASP A 326 -6.64 4.77 -3.71
C ASP A 326 -6.77 6.24 -4.11
N ILE A 327 -6.35 6.61 -5.34
CA ILE A 327 -6.52 7.97 -5.85
C ILE A 327 -8.00 8.26 -6.11
N LYS A 328 -8.73 7.33 -6.75
CA LYS A 328 -10.17 7.48 -7.02
C LYS A 328 -10.99 7.60 -5.72
N GLN A 329 -10.63 6.85 -4.69
CA GLN A 329 -11.24 6.93 -3.35
C GLN A 329 -10.78 8.15 -2.55
N GLY A 330 -9.75 8.86 -3.01
CA GLY A 330 -9.19 10.03 -2.34
C GLY A 330 -8.38 9.71 -1.08
N THR A 331 -8.05 8.43 -0.83
CA THR A 331 -7.13 7.99 0.23
C THR A 331 -5.67 8.22 -0.14
N ARG A 332 -5.37 8.37 -1.44
CA ARG A 332 -4.12 8.91 -1.96
C ARG A 332 -4.36 10.24 -2.67
N LYS A 333 -3.88 11.34 -2.08
CA LYS A 333 -3.97 12.67 -2.71
C LYS A 333 -3.06 12.77 -3.92
N SER A 334 -3.64 13.10 -5.08
CA SER A 334 -2.91 13.45 -6.29
C SER A 334 -3.79 14.32 -7.19
N PRO A 335 -3.69 15.66 -7.11
CA PRO A 335 -4.52 16.57 -7.90
C PRO A 335 -4.45 16.29 -9.41
N ILE A 336 -3.29 15.86 -9.89
CA ILE A 336 -3.05 15.56 -11.32
C ILE A 336 -3.73 14.25 -11.74
N MET A 337 -3.69 13.21 -10.90
CA MET A 337 -4.26 11.90 -11.27
C MET A 337 -5.75 11.77 -11.00
N VAL A 338 -6.33 12.56 -10.10
CA VAL A 338 -7.78 12.54 -9.80
C VAL A 338 -8.65 12.61 -11.07
N PRO A 339 -8.49 13.60 -11.99
CA PRO A 339 -9.31 13.64 -13.21
C PRO A 339 -9.10 12.44 -14.13
N ILE A 340 -7.94 11.78 -14.07
CA ILE A 340 -7.57 10.63 -14.91
C ILE A 340 -8.31 9.37 -14.48
N VAL A 341 -8.53 9.19 -13.17
CA VAL A 341 -9.13 7.98 -12.59
C VAL A 341 -10.62 8.10 -12.27
N THR A 342 -11.16 9.32 -12.26
CA THR A 342 -12.53 9.60 -11.82
C THR A 342 -13.57 8.84 -12.62
N ASN A 343 -13.39 8.71 -13.95
CA ASN A 343 -14.35 8.04 -14.83
C ASN A 343 -14.00 6.57 -15.15
N LEU A 344 -12.89 6.05 -14.61
CA LEU A 344 -12.51 4.64 -14.77
C LEU A 344 -13.28 3.75 -13.80
N ASP A 345 -13.86 2.65 -14.27
CA ASP A 345 -14.43 1.62 -13.39
C ASP A 345 -13.37 0.59 -12.95
N ALA A 346 -13.76 -0.38 -12.10
CA ALA A 346 -12.84 -1.39 -11.59
C ALA A 346 -12.27 -2.29 -12.70
N ASP A 347 -13.06 -2.56 -13.75
CA ASP A 347 -12.68 -3.41 -14.87
C ASP A 347 -11.69 -2.69 -15.81
N ASP A 348 -11.89 -1.39 -16.01
CA ASP A 348 -10.92 -0.53 -16.71
C ASP A 348 -9.58 -0.49 -15.97
N MET A 349 -9.60 -0.25 -14.65
CA MET A 349 -8.37 -0.18 -13.85
C MET A 349 -7.67 -1.54 -13.77
N LEU A 350 -8.42 -2.64 -13.73
CA LEU A 350 -7.88 -3.99 -13.81
C LEU A 350 -7.13 -4.19 -15.13
N SER A 351 -7.75 -3.83 -16.26
CA SER A 351 -7.17 -3.97 -17.59
C SER A 351 -5.93 -3.08 -17.76
N ILE A 352 -5.99 -1.83 -17.30
CA ILE A 352 -4.82 -0.93 -17.26
C ILE A 352 -3.68 -1.54 -16.45
N SER A 353 -3.99 -2.10 -15.27
CA SER A 353 -2.99 -2.71 -14.40
C SER A 353 -2.36 -3.96 -15.01
N ALA A 354 -3.15 -4.79 -15.68
CA ALA A 354 -2.67 -5.96 -16.42
C ALA A 354 -1.73 -5.56 -17.57
N TYR A 355 -2.13 -4.57 -18.38
CA TYR A 355 -1.33 -4.09 -19.50
C TYR A 355 -0.01 -3.47 -19.04
N LEU A 356 -0.04 -2.54 -18.09
CA LEU A 356 1.18 -1.89 -17.59
C LEU A 356 2.16 -2.88 -16.97
N ALA A 357 1.67 -3.89 -16.26
CA ALA A 357 2.50 -4.97 -15.70
C ALA A 357 3.17 -5.85 -16.78
N SER A 358 2.60 -5.90 -17.98
CA SER A 358 3.15 -6.66 -19.11
C SER A 358 4.21 -5.89 -19.91
N LEU A 359 4.32 -4.57 -19.71
CA LEU A 359 5.27 -3.74 -20.43
C LEU A 359 6.71 -3.97 -19.96
N PRO A 360 7.70 -3.84 -20.86
CA PRO A 360 9.10 -3.75 -20.44
C PRO A 360 9.31 -2.47 -19.61
N PRO A 361 10.07 -2.55 -18.50
CA PRO A 361 10.31 -1.46 -17.56
C PRO A 361 11.20 -0.33 -18.06
#